data_AF-W5KWB9-F1
#
_entry.id   AF-W5KWB9-F1
#
_cell.length_a   1.000
_cell.length_b   1.000
_cell.length_c   1.000
_cell.angle_alpha   90.00
_cell.angle_beta   90.00
_cell.angle_gamma   90.00
#
_symmetry.space_group_name_H-M   'P 1'
#
loop_
_entity.id
_entity.type
_entity.pdbx_description
1 polymer ?
#
loop_
_entity_poly.entity_id
_entity_poly.type
_entity_poly.pdbx_seq_one_letter_code
_entity_poly.pdbx_strand_id
1 'polypeptide(L)'
;MLFSKETPWRRLEGMSFGMYSTEEIRKLSVKSITNSILLDNVGTAAPNGLYDLALGPADSKEICTTCMQDFTHCPGHFGHIDLHLPVYNPLLFDKLYLIIRGSCLSCHMFTCPRAAIHLLLNQLKLLDVGAIREVYEIDVALKQFLEGSPKASGAEIQDTLEAFSAPIIKASKGRDGSHVCEIKSSLIRDFWKVHMSSRKCPNCKAGKAQVRREHNSKLIVTRAFGKNDTAEQEGLFSHLLLQSRYCILCWCVYSSQFNFAFQMMSTWVNVDTSLQA
;
A
#
# COMPACT_ATOMS: atom_id res chain seq x y z
N MET A 1 -21.06 -20.15 43.51
CA MET A 1 -20.39 -20.71 42.32
C MET A 1 -19.12 -19.92 42.09
N LEU A 2 -17.97 -20.50 42.42
CA LEU A 2 -16.66 -19.92 42.13
C LEU A 2 -16.45 -20.09 40.62
N PHE A 3 -16.55 -19.01 39.84
CA PHE A 3 -16.04 -19.02 38.48
C PHE A 3 -14.54 -19.32 38.59
N SER A 4 -14.08 -20.45 38.05
CA SER A 4 -12.65 -20.67 37.91
C SER A 4 -12.08 -19.51 37.09
N LYS A 5 -10.98 -18.92 37.56
CA LYS A 5 -10.26 -17.80 36.91
C LYS A 5 -9.73 -18.13 35.50
N GLU A 6 -10.05 -19.31 34.97
CA GLU A 6 -9.47 -19.90 33.76
C GLU A 6 -10.36 -19.75 32.53
N THR A 7 -11.54 -19.13 32.64
CA THR A 7 -12.37 -18.85 31.46
C THR A 7 -12.02 -17.49 30.85
N PRO A 8 -11.49 -17.43 29.62
CA PRO A 8 -11.19 -16.17 28.97
C PRO A 8 -12.49 -15.38 28.75
N TRP A 9 -12.56 -14.17 29.31
CA TRP A 9 -13.76 -13.31 29.26
C TRP A 9 -13.84 -12.45 27.99
N ARG A 10 -12.78 -12.44 27.16
CA ARG A 10 -12.75 -11.74 25.88
C ARG A 10 -12.86 -12.74 24.74
N ARG A 11 -13.73 -12.43 23.78
CA ARG A 11 -13.90 -13.18 22.53
C ARG A 11 -13.35 -12.36 21.37
N LEU A 12 -12.63 -13.01 20.46
CA LEU A 12 -12.20 -12.40 19.21
C LEU A 12 -13.42 -12.07 18.34
N GLU A 13 -13.61 -10.79 18.03
CA GLU A 13 -14.74 -10.30 17.21
C GLU A 13 -14.41 -10.30 15.71
N GLY A 14 -13.16 -9.98 15.37
CA GLY A 14 -12.69 -9.94 13.99
C GLY A 14 -11.17 -9.82 13.91
N MET A 15 -10.65 -9.95 12.69
CA MET A 15 -9.23 -9.83 12.39
C MET A 15 -9.04 -8.92 11.18
N SER A 16 -8.10 -7.99 11.28
CA SER A 16 -7.69 -7.14 10.17
C SER A 16 -6.31 -7.58 9.67
N PHE A 17 -6.10 -7.44 8.37
CA PHE A 17 -4.81 -7.68 7.74
C PHE A 17 -4.16 -6.35 7.42
N GLY A 18 -2.88 -6.22 7.76
CA GLY A 18 -2.07 -5.06 7.48
C GLY A 18 -0.61 -5.45 7.25
N MET A 19 0.19 -4.47 6.86
CA MET A 19 1.63 -4.61 6.75
C MET A 19 2.27 -3.76 7.84
N TYR A 20 3.31 -4.27 8.49
CA TYR A 20 4.03 -3.47 9.46
C TYR A 20 4.83 -2.35 8.79
N SER A 21 4.82 -1.17 9.40
CA SER A 21 5.77 -0.11 9.08
C SER A 21 7.15 -0.41 9.66
N THR A 22 8.18 0.26 9.15
CA THR A 22 9.55 0.13 9.68
C THR A 22 9.60 0.51 11.16
N GLU A 23 8.85 1.55 11.55
CA GLU A 23 8.77 2.05 12.91
C GLU A 23 8.05 1.04 13.82
N GLU A 24 6.99 0.38 13.35
CA GLU A 24 6.29 -0.67 14.09
C GLU A 24 7.17 -1.89 14.32
N ILE A 25 7.89 -2.35 13.29
CA ILE A 25 8.83 -3.47 13.42
C ILE A 25 9.90 -3.14 14.47
N ARG A 26 10.47 -1.94 14.44
CA ARG A 26 11.48 -1.52 15.42
C ARG A 26 10.94 -1.42 16.84
N LYS A 27 9.68 -1.00 17.01
CA LYS A 27 9.02 -0.95 18.34
C LYS A 27 8.69 -2.34 18.88
N LEU A 28 8.32 -3.27 18.02
CA LEU A 28 7.99 -4.66 18.39
C LEU A 28 9.24 -5.50 18.62
N SER A 29 10.33 -5.18 17.92
CA SER A 29 11.58 -5.91 17.99
C SER A 29 12.36 -5.57 19.26
N VAL A 30 12.86 -6.61 19.93
CA VAL A 30 13.72 -6.46 21.12
C VAL A 30 15.21 -6.39 20.77
N LYS A 31 15.58 -6.87 19.57
CA LYS A 31 17.00 -6.98 19.15
C LYS A 31 17.19 -6.75 17.65
N SER A 32 18.26 -6.06 17.27
CA SER A 32 18.75 -6.01 15.89
C SER A 32 19.77 -7.12 15.68
N ILE A 33 19.57 -7.92 14.63
CA ILE A 33 20.41 -9.08 14.28
C ILE A 33 21.40 -8.65 13.22
N THR A 34 22.69 -8.75 13.54
CA THR A 34 23.79 -8.28 12.69
C THR A 34 24.80 -9.37 12.39
N ASN A 35 24.85 -10.43 13.21
CA ASN A 35 25.78 -11.52 13.07
C ASN A 35 25.12 -12.70 12.31
N SER A 36 25.78 -13.18 11.26
CA SER A 36 25.31 -14.34 10.48
C SER A 36 25.72 -15.67 11.09
N ILE A 37 26.69 -15.67 12.01
CA ILE A 37 27.13 -16.86 12.74
C ILE A 37 26.05 -17.23 13.75
N LEU A 38 25.65 -18.51 13.77
CA LEU A 38 24.59 -19.01 14.65
C LEU A 38 25.13 -19.36 16.04
N LEU A 39 26.21 -20.15 16.07
CA LEU A 39 26.85 -20.66 17.27
C LEU A 39 28.33 -20.31 17.24
N ASP A 40 28.92 -20.05 18.40
CA ASP A 40 30.35 -19.89 18.55
C ASP A 40 31.09 -21.24 18.50
N ASN A 41 32.42 -21.20 18.60
CA ASN A 41 33.26 -22.40 18.55
C ASN A 41 33.02 -23.38 19.72
N VAL A 42 32.34 -22.94 20.77
CA VAL A 42 32.03 -23.75 21.97
C VAL A 42 30.61 -24.31 21.91
N GLY A 43 29.82 -23.93 20.89
CA GLY A 43 28.44 -24.37 20.68
C GLY A 43 27.41 -23.49 21.39
N THR A 44 27.80 -22.32 21.91
CA THR A 44 26.89 -21.35 22.54
C THR A 44 26.31 -20.40 21.48
N ALA A 45 25.11 -19.89 21.68
CA ALA A 45 24.50 -18.90 20.80
C ALA A 45 25.42 -17.68 20.59
N ALA A 46 25.69 -17.36 19.32
CA ALA A 46 26.52 -16.21 18.99
C ALA A 46 25.79 -14.90 19.32
N PRO A 47 26.46 -13.91 19.95
CA PRO A 47 25.83 -12.64 20.29
C PRO A 47 25.42 -11.88 19.02
N ASN A 48 24.26 -11.22 19.08
CA ASN A 48 23.61 -10.54 17.95
C ASN A 48 23.35 -11.44 16.73
N GLY A 49 23.35 -12.77 16.93
CA GLY A 49 23.01 -13.77 15.94
C GLY A 49 21.53 -14.15 15.97
N LEU A 50 21.14 -15.13 15.15
CA LEU A 50 19.75 -15.60 15.06
C LEU A 50 19.28 -16.38 16.30
N TYR A 51 20.21 -16.95 17.08
CA TYR A 51 19.90 -17.66 18.33
C TYR A 51 20.21 -16.82 19.59
N ASP A 52 20.34 -15.50 19.45
CA ASP A 52 20.56 -14.61 20.60
C ASP A 52 19.47 -14.81 21.67
N LEU A 53 19.87 -15.01 22.92
CA LEU A 53 18.97 -15.29 24.05
C LEU A 53 17.93 -14.19 24.29
N ALA A 54 18.13 -12.98 23.75
CA ALA A 54 17.12 -11.93 23.78
C ALA A 54 15.85 -12.32 23.01
N LEU A 55 15.97 -13.17 21.99
CA LEU A 55 14.86 -13.67 21.17
C LEU A 55 14.14 -14.87 21.82
N GLY A 56 14.78 -15.48 22.82
CA GLY A 56 14.31 -16.66 23.53
C GLY A 56 15.40 -17.75 23.54
N PRO A 57 15.48 -18.57 24.60
CA PRO A 57 16.45 -19.65 24.68
C PRO A 57 16.09 -20.78 23.71
N ALA A 58 17.10 -21.49 23.19
CA ALA A 58 16.90 -22.69 22.38
C ALA A 58 17.00 -23.98 23.20
N ASP A 59 17.68 -23.93 24.35
CA ASP A 59 17.83 -25.04 25.30
C ASP A 59 17.17 -24.68 26.65
N SER A 60 16.61 -25.71 27.30
CA SER A 60 16.12 -25.72 28.68
C SER A 60 17.10 -25.20 29.74
N LYS A 61 18.41 -25.27 29.47
CA LYS A 61 19.47 -24.80 30.39
C LYS A 61 19.71 -23.30 30.31
N GLU A 62 19.15 -22.63 29.31
CA GLU A 62 19.34 -21.21 29.05
C GLU A 62 18.10 -20.42 29.47
N ILE A 63 18.30 -19.14 29.77
CA ILE A 63 17.24 -18.22 30.20
C ILE A 63 17.17 -17.07 29.21
N CYS A 64 15.95 -16.67 28.84
CA CYS A 64 15.74 -15.52 27.98
C CYS A 64 16.24 -14.23 28.65
N THR A 65 17.08 -13.46 27.97
CA THR A 65 17.58 -12.18 28.53
C THR A 65 16.56 -11.04 28.47
N THR A 66 15.42 -11.24 27.79
CA THR A 66 14.35 -10.24 27.66
C THR A 66 13.26 -10.43 28.72
N CYS A 67 12.68 -11.63 28.82
CA CYS A 67 11.60 -11.91 29.78
C CYS A 67 12.06 -12.63 31.05
N MET A 68 13.33 -13.04 31.14
CA MET A 68 13.90 -13.79 32.26
C MET A 68 13.18 -15.11 32.58
N GLN A 69 12.58 -15.72 31.56
CA GLN A 69 11.91 -17.02 31.65
C GLN A 69 12.74 -18.10 30.97
N ASP A 70 12.51 -19.35 31.40
CA ASP A 70 13.11 -20.54 30.79
C ASP A 70 12.49 -20.88 29.43
N PHE A 71 13.03 -21.91 28.76
CA PHE A 71 12.53 -22.41 27.48
C PHE A 71 11.05 -22.78 27.46
N THR A 72 10.50 -23.25 28.59
CA THR A 72 9.13 -23.76 28.64
C THR A 72 8.09 -22.65 28.81
N HIS A 73 8.46 -21.56 29.46
CA HIS A 73 7.55 -20.44 29.75
C HIS A 73 7.75 -19.25 28.80
N CYS A 74 8.92 -19.13 28.17
CA CYS A 74 9.20 -18.05 27.24
C CYS A 74 8.31 -18.14 25.98
N PRO A 75 7.55 -17.10 25.62
CA PRO A 75 6.74 -17.09 24.39
C PRO A 75 7.56 -16.82 23.12
N GLY A 76 8.84 -16.46 23.26
CA GLY A 76 9.68 -15.94 22.19
C GLY A 76 9.47 -14.44 21.94
N HIS A 77 10.50 -13.79 21.41
CA HIS A 77 10.50 -12.36 21.12
C HIS A 77 10.98 -12.07 19.71
N PHE A 78 10.44 -11.02 19.11
CA PHE A 78 10.80 -10.64 17.74
C PHE A 78 12.14 -9.92 17.70
N GLY A 79 12.94 -10.25 16.69
CA GLY A 79 14.10 -9.48 16.27
C GLY A 79 13.86 -8.86 14.89
N HIS A 80 14.74 -7.96 14.47
CA HIS A 80 14.76 -7.45 13.10
C HIS A 80 16.18 -7.45 12.53
N ILE A 81 16.26 -7.47 11.20
CA ILE A 81 17.50 -7.26 10.45
C ILE A 81 17.32 -5.95 9.68
N ASP A 82 18.20 -4.98 9.93
CA ASP A 82 18.23 -3.76 9.14
C ASP A 82 18.88 -4.03 7.77
N LEU A 83 18.09 -3.85 6.72
CA LEU A 83 18.61 -3.91 5.36
C LEU A 83 19.22 -2.55 4.99
N HIS A 84 20.46 -2.56 4.53
CA HIS A 84 21.18 -1.35 4.12
C HIS A 84 20.50 -0.59 2.97
N LEU A 85 19.73 -1.30 2.15
CA LEU A 85 18.98 -0.75 1.02
C LEU A 85 17.52 -1.23 1.07
N PRO A 86 16.57 -0.41 0.61
CA PRO A 86 15.19 -0.86 0.46
C PRO A 86 15.11 -1.96 -0.59
N VAL A 87 14.48 -3.08 -0.22
CA VAL A 87 14.25 -4.22 -1.10
C VAL A 87 12.76 -4.35 -1.36
N TYR A 88 12.38 -4.70 -2.59
CA TYR A 88 10.98 -4.93 -2.91
C TYR A 88 10.45 -6.16 -2.17
N ASN A 89 9.24 -6.06 -1.62
CA ASN A 89 8.53 -7.24 -1.14
C ASN A 89 8.05 -8.07 -2.35
N PRO A 90 8.55 -9.31 -2.54
CA PRO A 90 8.19 -10.13 -3.70
C PRO A 90 6.69 -10.44 -3.81
N LEU A 91 5.96 -10.48 -2.67
CA LEU A 91 4.52 -10.74 -2.64
C LEU A 91 3.69 -9.57 -3.17
N LEU A 92 4.21 -8.33 -3.05
CA LEU A 92 3.54 -7.11 -3.51
C LEU A 92 4.08 -6.61 -4.84
N PHE A 93 5.07 -7.30 -5.41
CA PHE A 93 5.79 -6.87 -6.61
C PHE A 93 4.87 -6.71 -7.83
N ASP A 94 3.86 -7.57 -7.99
CA ASP A 94 2.87 -7.45 -9.05
C ASP A 94 2.07 -6.15 -8.98
N LYS A 95 1.68 -5.75 -7.77
CA LYS A 95 0.92 -4.52 -7.53
C LYS A 95 1.81 -3.29 -7.72
N LEU A 96 3.04 -3.35 -7.20
CA LEU A 96 4.06 -2.33 -7.43
C LEU A 96 4.31 -2.10 -8.93
N TYR A 97 4.52 -3.18 -9.68
CA TYR A 97 4.74 -3.12 -11.13
C TYR A 97 3.58 -2.45 -11.86
N LEU A 98 2.34 -2.83 -11.51
CA LEU A 98 1.13 -2.28 -12.09
C LEU A 98 1.01 -0.76 -11.82
N ILE A 99 1.31 -0.31 -10.59
CA ILE A 99 1.31 1.11 -10.22
C ILE A 99 2.39 1.87 -11.00
N ILE A 100 3.64 1.41 -10.99
CA ILE A 100 4.74 2.08 -11.69
C ILE A 100 4.46 2.17 -13.19
N ARG A 101 3.91 1.11 -13.81
CA ARG A 101 3.49 1.12 -15.21
C ARG A 101 2.31 2.07 -15.46
N GLY A 102 1.48 2.31 -14.46
CA GLY A 102 0.36 3.24 -14.50
C GLY A 102 0.74 4.70 -14.29
N SER A 103 1.88 4.98 -13.67
CA SER A 103 2.33 6.33 -13.33
C SER A 103 3.19 6.94 -14.43
N CYS A 104 3.11 8.27 -14.56
CA CYS A 104 3.99 9.05 -15.42
C CYS A 104 5.27 9.39 -14.65
N LEU A 105 6.44 9.00 -15.15
CA LEU A 105 7.72 9.31 -14.48
C LEU A 105 8.20 10.75 -14.66
N SER A 106 7.43 11.59 -15.38
CA SER A 106 7.74 13.02 -15.56
C SER A 106 6.92 13.91 -14.64
N CYS A 107 5.62 13.66 -14.50
CA CYS A 107 4.75 14.47 -13.63
C CYS A 107 4.25 13.71 -12.39
N HIS A 108 4.67 12.46 -12.21
CA HIS A 108 4.34 11.58 -11.08
C HIS A 108 2.86 11.17 -10.95
N MET A 109 1.97 11.71 -11.77
CA MET A 109 0.55 11.37 -11.84
C MET A 109 0.26 10.05 -12.55
N PHE A 110 -0.89 9.42 -12.25
CA PHE A 110 -1.40 8.32 -13.08
C PHE A 110 -1.69 8.76 -14.52
N THR A 111 -1.41 7.87 -15.49
CA THR A 111 -1.59 8.11 -16.92
C THR A 111 -3.04 7.89 -17.37
N CYS A 112 -4.00 8.45 -16.65
CA CYS A 112 -5.43 8.41 -16.96
C CYS A 112 -6.09 9.78 -16.73
N PRO A 113 -7.28 10.02 -17.30
CA PRO A 113 -8.04 11.24 -17.05
C PRO A 113 -8.42 11.38 -15.58
N ARG A 114 -8.46 12.63 -15.07
CA ARG A 114 -8.86 12.93 -13.68
C ARG A 114 -10.28 12.43 -13.35
N ALA A 115 -11.20 12.58 -14.31
CA ALA A 115 -12.57 12.09 -14.18
C ALA A 115 -12.64 10.59 -13.84
N ALA A 116 -11.82 9.77 -14.51
CA ALA A 116 -11.81 8.32 -14.28
C ALA A 116 -11.30 7.94 -12.89
N ILE A 117 -10.29 8.66 -12.38
CA ILE A 117 -9.75 8.41 -11.04
C ILE A 117 -10.80 8.76 -9.97
N HIS A 118 -11.37 9.96 -10.05
CA HIS A 118 -12.35 10.43 -9.08
C HIS A 118 -13.62 9.60 -9.10
N LEU A 119 -14.06 9.15 -10.27
CA LEU A 119 -15.16 8.20 -10.41
C LEU A 119 -14.86 6.90 -9.67
N LEU A 120 -13.75 6.24 -10.00
CA LEU A 120 -13.39 4.96 -9.37
C LEU A 120 -13.26 5.12 -7.85
N LEU A 121 -12.65 6.21 -7.37
CA LEU A 121 -12.51 6.46 -5.94
C LEU A 121 -13.86 6.55 -5.25
N ASN A 122 -14.81 7.32 -5.79
CA ASN A 122 -16.13 7.44 -5.18
C ASN A 122 -16.96 6.15 -5.29
N GLN A 123 -16.86 5.42 -6.42
CA GLN A 123 -17.46 4.10 -6.56
C GLN A 123 -16.95 3.12 -5.50
N LEU A 124 -15.65 3.12 -5.22
CA LEU A 124 -15.06 2.28 -4.18
C LEU A 124 -15.50 2.71 -2.77
N LYS A 125 -15.56 4.01 -2.47
CA LYS A 125 -16.12 4.53 -1.20
C LYS A 125 -17.58 4.09 -0.99
N LEU A 126 -18.40 4.14 -2.05
CA LEU A 126 -19.80 3.70 -2.00
C LEU A 126 -19.93 2.18 -1.83
N LEU A 127 -19.02 1.40 -2.44
CA LEU A 127 -18.97 -0.05 -2.23
C LEU A 127 -18.58 -0.44 -0.82
N ASP A 128 -17.64 0.28 -0.18
CA ASP A 128 -17.20 -0.01 1.19
C ASP A 128 -18.35 0.15 2.20
N VAL A 129 -19.39 0.93 1.85
CA VAL A 129 -20.62 1.04 2.66
C VAL A 129 -21.77 0.14 2.18
N GLY A 130 -21.56 -0.64 1.12
CA GLY A 130 -22.55 -1.56 0.53
C GLY A 130 -23.61 -0.88 -0.35
N ALA A 131 -23.40 0.37 -0.79
CA ALA A 131 -24.33 1.14 -1.61
C ALA A 131 -24.19 0.78 -3.11
N ILE A 132 -24.55 -0.45 -3.47
CA ILE A 132 -24.30 -1.01 -4.82
C ILE A 132 -25.03 -0.25 -5.93
N ARG A 133 -26.26 0.22 -5.68
CA ARG A 133 -27.04 0.94 -6.70
C ARG A 133 -26.38 2.28 -7.03
N GLU A 134 -25.96 2.99 -5.99
CA GLU A 134 -25.36 4.31 -6.05
C GLU A 134 -24.01 4.29 -6.80
N VAL A 135 -23.31 3.15 -6.79
CA VAL A 135 -22.06 2.92 -7.57
C VAL A 135 -22.27 3.01 -9.08
N TYR A 136 -23.46 2.63 -9.57
CA TYR A 136 -23.80 2.77 -10.99
C TYR A 136 -24.39 4.15 -11.28
N GLU A 137 -25.19 4.70 -10.36
CA GLU A 137 -25.80 6.03 -10.51
C GLU A 137 -24.74 7.14 -10.56
N ILE A 138 -23.64 7.03 -9.80
CA ILE A 138 -22.58 8.03 -9.79
C ILE A 138 -21.84 8.15 -11.13
N ASP A 139 -21.72 7.06 -11.91
CA ASP A 139 -21.15 7.11 -13.27
C ASP A 139 -22.09 7.86 -14.23
N VAL A 140 -23.40 7.64 -14.11
CA VAL A 140 -24.40 8.38 -14.89
C VAL A 140 -24.38 9.86 -14.53
N ALA A 141 -24.33 10.20 -13.23
CA ALA A 141 -24.25 11.57 -12.76
C ALA A 141 -22.99 12.29 -13.28
N LEU A 142 -21.84 11.61 -13.29
CA LEU A 142 -20.61 12.18 -13.83
C LEU A 142 -20.72 12.46 -15.34
N LYS A 143 -21.30 11.53 -16.10
CA LYS A 143 -21.47 11.70 -17.55
C LYS A 143 -22.36 12.91 -17.85
N GLN A 144 -23.49 13.04 -17.15
CA GLN A 144 -24.39 14.20 -17.29
C GLN A 144 -23.69 15.53 -16.94
N PHE A 145 -22.89 15.54 -15.87
CA PHE A 145 -22.12 16.73 -15.49
C PHE A 145 -21.10 17.12 -16.56
N LEU A 146 -20.38 16.15 -17.13
CA LEU A 146 -19.38 16.40 -18.18
C LEU A 146 -20.02 16.83 -19.51
N GLU A 147 -21.26 16.43 -19.80
CA GLU A 147 -22.02 16.93 -20.95
C GLU A 147 -22.34 18.42 -20.81
N GLY A 148 -22.68 18.88 -19.60
CA GLY A 148 -22.88 20.31 -19.30
C GLY A 148 -21.58 21.13 -19.21
N SER A 149 -20.50 20.50 -18.77
CA SER A 149 -19.20 21.14 -18.50
C SER A 149 -18.03 20.31 -19.06
N PRO A 150 -17.77 20.32 -20.38
CA PRO A 150 -16.79 19.44 -21.02
C PRO A 150 -15.33 19.77 -20.66
N LYS A 151 -15.06 20.94 -20.09
CA LYS A 151 -13.73 21.38 -19.64
C LYS A 151 -13.63 21.51 -18.11
N ALA A 152 -14.51 20.82 -17.37
CA ALA A 152 -14.52 20.88 -15.92
C ALA A 152 -13.13 20.54 -15.34
N SER A 153 -12.70 21.32 -14.36
CA SER A 153 -11.43 21.09 -13.69
C SER A 153 -11.49 19.81 -12.84
N GLY A 154 -10.32 19.27 -12.50
CA GLY A 154 -10.24 18.09 -11.63
C GLY A 154 -10.83 18.32 -10.23
N ALA A 155 -10.86 19.57 -9.75
CA ALA A 155 -11.47 19.95 -8.48
C ALA A 155 -13.01 20.00 -8.59
N GLU A 156 -13.55 20.64 -9.63
CA GLU A 156 -15.00 20.67 -9.87
C GLU A 156 -15.61 19.26 -9.99
N ILE A 157 -14.90 18.35 -10.67
CA ILE A 157 -15.31 16.95 -10.78
C ILE A 157 -15.30 16.27 -9.40
N GLN A 158 -14.28 16.54 -8.59
CA GLN A 158 -14.18 15.99 -7.25
C GLN A 158 -15.33 16.48 -6.37
N ASP A 159 -15.55 17.79 -6.32
CA ASP A 159 -16.59 18.42 -5.51
C ASP A 159 -17.99 17.90 -5.88
N THR A 160 -18.25 17.74 -7.18
CA THR A 160 -19.53 17.22 -7.68
C THR A 160 -19.76 15.77 -7.23
N LEU A 161 -18.73 14.91 -7.35
CA LEU A 161 -18.82 13.52 -6.95
C LEU A 161 -18.89 13.34 -5.42
N GLU A 162 -18.20 14.19 -4.67
CA GLU A 162 -18.26 14.21 -3.21
C GLU A 162 -19.61 14.71 -2.70
N ALA A 163 -20.21 15.70 -3.36
CA ALA A 163 -21.57 16.16 -3.05
C ALA A 163 -22.61 15.04 -3.21
N PHE A 164 -22.42 14.16 -4.20
CA PHE A 164 -23.26 12.96 -4.38
C PHE A 164 -22.98 11.88 -3.33
N SER A 165 -21.71 11.53 -3.10
CA SER A 165 -21.34 10.35 -2.29
C SER A 165 -21.36 10.58 -0.78
N ALA A 166 -20.98 11.77 -0.31
CA ALA A 166 -20.88 12.09 1.12
C ALA A 166 -22.17 11.86 1.93
N PRO A 167 -23.38 12.27 1.49
CA PRO A 167 -24.61 12.02 2.25
C PRO A 167 -24.93 10.53 2.37
N ILE A 168 -24.65 9.75 1.33
CA ILE A 168 -24.90 8.30 1.30
C ILE A 168 -23.98 7.60 2.29
N ILE A 169 -22.68 7.91 2.24
CA ILE A 169 -21.65 7.34 3.13
C ILE A 169 -21.99 7.63 4.60
N LYS A 170 -22.47 8.84 4.92
CA LYS A 170 -22.86 9.20 6.29
C LYS A 170 -24.09 8.45 6.79
N ALA A 171 -25.03 8.11 5.90
CA ALA A 171 -26.28 7.44 6.28
C ALA A 171 -26.12 5.92 6.47
N SER A 172 -25.10 5.32 5.86
CA SER A 172 -24.91 3.87 5.81
C SER A 172 -24.17 3.30 7.02
N LYS A 173 -24.64 2.15 7.52
CA LYS A 173 -23.87 1.26 8.41
C LYS A 173 -23.25 0.17 7.54
N GLY A 174 -21.91 0.11 7.49
CA GLY A 174 -21.16 -0.77 6.60
C GLY A 174 -21.64 -2.22 6.62
N ARG A 175 -21.72 -2.83 5.43
CA ARG A 175 -22.07 -4.23 5.24
C ARG A 175 -21.15 -4.84 4.20
N ASP A 176 -20.29 -5.75 4.63
CA ASP A 176 -19.49 -6.56 3.72
C ASP A 176 -20.30 -7.79 3.27
N GLY A 177 -20.30 -8.05 1.96
CA GLY A 177 -20.92 -9.23 1.35
C GLY A 177 -20.14 -9.71 0.14
N SER A 178 -20.25 -11.00 -0.21
CA SER A 178 -19.49 -11.61 -1.32
C SER A 178 -19.61 -10.85 -2.64
N HIS A 179 -20.81 -10.33 -2.93
CA HIS A 179 -21.10 -9.57 -4.15
C HIS A 179 -20.32 -8.23 -4.23
N VAL A 180 -20.01 -7.61 -3.08
CA VAL A 180 -19.24 -6.35 -3.01
C VAL A 180 -17.80 -6.57 -3.47
N CYS A 181 -17.17 -7.67 -3.05
CA CYS A 181 -15.79 -8.01 -3.41
C CYS A 181 -15.63 -8.27 -4.91
N GLU A 182 -16.61 -8.95 -5.52
CA GLU A 182 -16.62 -9.21 -6.96
C GLU A 182 -16.77 -7.92 -7.77
N ILE A 183 -17.71 -7.04 -7.40
CA ILE A 183 -17.88 -5.75 -8.06
C ILE A 183 -16.59 -4.91 -7.93
N LYS A 184 -16.02 -4.82 -6.72
CA LYS A 184 -14.76 -4.10 -6.47
C LYS A 184 -13.64 -4.58 -7.39
N SER A 185 -13.49 -5.90 -7.52
CA SER A 185 -12.50 -6.51 -8.40
C SER A 185 -12.77 -6.20 -9.88
N SER A 186 -14.04 -6.18 -10.31
CA SER A 186 -14.40 -5.82 -11.69
C SER A 186 -14.10 -4.37 -12.00
N LEU A 187 -14.54 -3.42 -11.16
CA LEU A 187 -14.32 -1.99 -11.37
C LEU A 187 -12.83 -1.66 -11.49
N ILE A 188 -11.99 -2.23 -10.62
CA ILE A 188 -10.54 -2.05 -10.67
C ILE A 188 -10.00 -2.59 -11.99
N ARG A 189 -10.33 -3.83 -12.36
CA ARG A 189 -9.86 -4.45 -13.61
C ARG A 189 -10.27 -3.63 -14.83
N ASP A 190 -11.52 -3.17 -14.89
CA ASP A 190 -12.06 -2.41 -16.00
C ASP A 190 -11.40 -1.03 -16.09
N PHE A 191 -11.17 -0.36 -14.95
CA PHE A 191 -10.40 0.88 -14.90
C PHE A 191 -9.01 0.72 -15.50
N TRP A 192 -8.25 -0.31 -15.10
CA TRP A 192 -6.90 -0.55 -15.61
C TRP A 192 -6.91 -0.88 -17.11
N LYS A 193 -7.91 -1.63 -17.59
CA LYS A 193 -8.05 -1.98 -19.01
C LYS A 193 -8.36 -0.76 -19.87
N VAL A 194 -9.32 0.06 -19.45
CA VAL A 194 -9.87 1.17 -20.24
C VAL A 194 -8.99 2.41 -20.16
N HIS A 195 -8.58 2.82 -18.96
CA HIS A 195 -7.99 4.15 -18.74
C HIS A 195 -6.47 4.18 -18.69
N MET A 196 -5.79 3.06 -18.44
CA MET A 196 -4.34 3.03 -18.19
C MET A 196 -3.49 2.63 -19.42
N SER A 197 -4.12 2.58 -20.58
CA SER A 197 -3.54 2.14 -21.86
C SER A 197 -2.94 3.27 -22.71
N SER A 198 -3.03 4.52 -22.26
CA SER A 198 -2.53 5.68 -23.04
C SER A 198 -1.02 5.65 -23.25
N ARG A 199 -0.58 5.99 -24.46
CA ARG A 199 0.86 6.13 -24.82
C ARG A 199 1.48 7.45 -24.35
N LYS A 200 0.67 8.48 -24.14
CA LYS A 200 1.09 9.79 -23.64
C LYS A 200 0.34 10.12 -22.36
N CYS A 201 1.01 10.80 -21.44
CA CYS A 201 0.36 11.25 -20.21
C CYS A 201 -0.75 12.27 -20.53
N PRO A 202 -2.00 12.07 -20.09
CA PRO A 202 -3.06 13.07 -20.27
C PRO A 202 -2.77 14.39 -19.54
N ASN A 203 -1.96 14.36 -18.49
CA ASN A 203 -1.67 15.52 -17.64
C ASN A 203 -0.52 16.37 -18.21
N CYS A 204 0.66 15.78 -18.44
CA CYS A 204 1.84 16.52 -18.90
C CYS A 204 2.23 16.27 -20.36
N LYS A 205 1.50 15.42 -21.09
CA LYS A 205 1.75 15.04 -22.50
C LYS A 205 3.08 14.30 -22.76
N ALA A 206 3.89 14.06 -21.74
CA ALA A 206 5.12 13.28 -21.84
C ALA A 206 4.85 11.86 -22.35
N GLY A 207 5.83 11.30 -23.07
CA GLY A 207 5.80 9.91 -23.50
C GLY A 207 5.84 8.96 -22.31
N LYS A 208 5.09 7.86 -22.40
CA LYS A 208 5.09 6.82 -21.37
C LYS A 208 6.43 6.07 -21.38
N ALA A 209 7.07 5.97 -20.21
CA ALA A 209 8.24 5.12 -20.05
C ALA A 209 7.85 3.65 -20.20
N GLN A 210 8.69 2.86 -20.85
CA GLN A 210 8.48 1.42 -20.97
C GLN A 210 9.03 0.75 -19.71
N VAL A 211 8.15 0.13 -18.94
CA VAL A 211 8.51 -0.60 -17.70
C VAL A 211 8.37 -2.09 -17.95
N ARG A 212 9.49 -2.80 -17.89
CA ARG A 212 9.58 -4.27 -17.96
C ARG A 212 9.94 -4.83 -16.59
N ARG A 213 9.50 -6.04 -16.30
CA ARG A 213 9.90 -6.78 -15.10
C ARG A 213 10.69 -8.01 -15.46
N GLU A 214 11.67 -8.34 -14.63
CA GLU A 214 12.34 -9.64 -14.62
C GLU A 214 11.99 -10.30 -13.28
N HIS A 215 11.24 -11.40 -13.35
CA HIS A 215 10.72 -12.12 -12.19
C HIS A 215 9.96 -11.18 -11.22
N ASN A 216 10.08 -11.41 -9.91
CA ASN A 216 9.52 -10.57 -8.85
C ASN A 216 10.61 -9.81 -8.07
N SER A 217 11.73 -9.50 -8.72
CA SER A 217 12.91 -8.92 -8.07
C SER A 217 13.52 -7.73 -8.80
N LYS A 218 13.20 -7.51 -10.08
CA LYS A 218 13.84 -6.45 -10.87
C LYS A 218 12.88 -5.75 -11.83
N LEU A 219 12.98 -4.42 -11.85
CA LEU A 219 12.27 -3.54 -12.78
C LEU A 219 13.28 -2.86 -13.71
N ILE A 220 12.99 -2.90 -15.00
CA ILE A 220 13.78 -2.23 -16.04
C ILE A 220 12.92 -1.14 -16.63
N VAL A 221 13.36 0.10 -16.50
CA VAL A 221 12.67 1.27 -17.04
C VAL A 221 13.47 1.81 -18.22
N THR A 222 12.83 1.85 -19.37
CA THR A 222 13.39 2.47 -20.58
C THR A 222 12.62 3.76 -20.85
N ARG A 223 13.29 4.90 -20.67
CA ARG A 223 12.74 6.22 -21.02
C ARG A 223 13.03 6.47 -22.50
N ALA A 224 12.01 6.84 -23.26
CA ALA A 224 12.23 7.37 -24.60
C ALA A 224 12.75 8.80 -24.42
N PHE A 225 14.05 9.01 -24.60
CA PHE A 225 14.63 10.35 -24.59
C PHE A 225 14.00 11.17 -25.72
N GLY A 226 13.35 12.28 -25.35
CA GLY A 226 13.05 13.34 -26.30
C GLY A 226 14.35 14.08 -26.64
N LYS A 227 14.42 14.69 -27.83
CA LYS A 227 15.63 15.31 -28.41
C LYS A 227 16.38 16.38 -27.56
N ASN A 228 15.98 16.69 -26.33
CA ASN A 228 16.50 17.83 -25.56
C ASN A 228 17.06 17.51 -24.16
N ASP A 229 17.24 16.24 -23.76
CA ASP A 229 17.74 15.94 -22.40
C ASP A 229 19.26 15.65 -22.42
N THR A 230 20.06 16.58 -21.92
CA THR A 230 21.50 16.41 -21.65
C THR A 230 21.74 15.49 -20.44
N ALA A 231 22.89 14.82 -20.46
CA ALA A 231 23.28 13.61 -19.72
C ALA A 231 23.45 13.72 -18.18
N GLU A 232 22.61 14.46 -17.46
CA GLU A 232 22.71 14.62 -15.99
C GLU A 232 21.78 13.72 -15.15
N GLN A 233 21.04 12.78 -15.76
CA GLN A 233 19.93 12.09 -15.09
C GLN A 233 20.18 10.63 -14.64
N GLU A 234 21.42 10.15 -14.56
CA GLU A 234 21.69 8.85 -13.92
C GLU A 234 21.50 8.89 -12.39
N GLY A 235 21.69 10.07 -11.76
CA GLY A 235 21.49 10.28 -10.32
C GLY A 235 20.04 10.48 -9.85
N LEU A 236 19.08 10.62 -10.77
CA LEU A 236 17.67 10.88 -10.44
C LEU A 236 16.89 9.61 -10.08
N PHE A 237 17.35 8.42 -10.48
CA PHE A 237 16.69 7.16 -10.14
C PHE A 237 16.86 6.77 -8.67
N SER A 238 18.00 7.08 -8.05
CA SER A 238 18.20 6.93 -6.60
C SER A 238 17.36 7.94 -5.82
N HIS A 239 17.25 9.17 -6.32
CA HIS A 239 16.45 10.23 -5.69
C HIS A 239 14.93 10.02 -5.82
N LEU A 240 14.45 9.40 -6.89
CA LEU A 240 13.04 9.02 -7.08
C LEU A 240 12.60 7.95 -6.09
N LEU A 241 13.47 6.97 -5.78
CA LEU A 241 13.24 6.01 -4.70
C LEU A 241 13.34 6.66 -3.32
N LEU A 242 14.11 7.75 -3.16
CA LEU A 242 14.24 8.51 -1.92
C LEU A 242 13.07 9.49 -1.66
N GLN A 243 12.53 10.18 -2.66
CA GLN A 243 11.37 11.07 -2.50
C GLN A 243 10.06 10.29 -2.36
N SER A 244 9.96 9.11 -3.01
CA SER A 244 8.86 8.19 -2.75
C SER A 244 8.97 7.49 -1.38
N ARG A 245 10.09 7.64 -0.63
CA ARG A 245 10.16 7.26 0.80
C ARG A 245 9.13 7.96 1.67
N TYR A 246 8.62 9.12 1.26
CA TYR A 246 7.67 9.90 2.06
C TYR A 246 6.22 9.83 1.57
N CYS A 247 5.95 9.60 0.28
CA CYS A 247 4.58 9.51 -0.24
C CYS A 247 4.05 8.09 -0.43
N ILE A 248 4.90 7.12 -0.80
CA ILE A 248 4.45 5.73 -1.08
C ILE A 248 4.53 4.84 0.17
N LEU A 249 5.42 5.17 1.11
CA LEU A 249 5.67 4.38 2.33
C LEU A 249 4.95 4.91 3.58
N CYS A 250 4.37 6.11 3.55
CA CYS A 250 3.89 6.76 4.79
C CYS A 250 2.43 6.44 5.15
N TRP A 251 1.59 5.90 4.25
CA TRP A 251 0.18 5.65 4.57
C TRP A 251 -0.26 4.24 4.18
N CYS A 252 -0.11 3.30 5.10
CA CYS A 252 -0.68 1.98 5.00
C CYS A 252 -1.49 1.68 6.28
N VAL A 253 -2.63 2.37 6.42
CA VAL A 253 -3.65 2.08 7.44
C VAL A 253 -4.99 1.90 6.74
N TYR A 254 -5.25 0.70 6.21
CA TYR A 254 -6.51 -0.06 6.29
C TYR A 254 -6.54 -1.28 5.33
N SER A 255 -6.66 -2.46 5.95
CA SER A 255 -7.37 -3.69 5.57
C SER A 255 -7.51 -4.15 4.12
N SER A 256 -7.08 -5.41 3.89
CA SER A 256 -7.36 -6.32 2.76
C SER A 256 -6.60 -6.07 1.45
N GLN A 257 -6.13 -7.15 0.81
CA GLN A 257 -5.26 -7.15 -0.38
C GLN A 257 -5.78 -6.35 -1.59
N PHE A 258 -7.06 -5.96 -1.60
CA PHE A 258 -7.69 -5.16 -2.65
C PHE A 258 -7.75 -3.66 -2.34
N ASN A 259 -7.64 -3.27 -1.07
CA ASN A 259 -7.70 -1.87 -0.64
C ASN A 259 -6.37 -1.14 -0.80
N PHE A 260 -5.28 -1.85 -1.05
CA PHE A 260 -3.96 -1.26 -1.29
C PHE A 260 -3.93 -0.33 -2.51
N ALA A 261 -4.53 -0.75 -3.63
CA ALA A 261 -4.61 0.08 -4.83
C ALA A 261 -5.52 1.31 -4.62
N PHE A 262 -6.59 1.15 -3.85
CA PHE A 262 -7.55 2.21 -3.52
C PHE A 262 -6.95 3.26 -2.57
N GLN A 263 -6.29 2.83 -1.48
CA GLN A 263 -5.63 3.71 -0.51
C GLN A 263 -4.48 4.49 -1.17
N MET A 264 -3.74 3.85 -2.08
CA MET A 264 -2.72 4.54 -2.86
C MET A 264 -3.34 5.53 -3.85
N MET A 265 -4.43 5.18 -4.55
CA MET A 265 -5.09 6.13 -5.45
C MET A 265 -5.70 7.32 -4.70
N SER A 266 -6.31 7.12 -3.52
CA SER A 266 -6.92 8.19 -2.74
C SER A 266 -5.90 9.12 -2.08
N THR A 267 -4.79 8.58 -1.56
CA THR A 267 -3.68 9.38 -1.02
C THR A 267 -2.96 10.18 -2.10
N TRP A 268 -2.71 9.58 -3.26
CA TRP A 268 -2.13 10.29 -4.40
C TRP A 268 -3.03 11.45 -4.88
N VAL A 269 -4.35 11.24 -4.98
CA VAL A 269 -5.30 12.31 -5.34
C VAL A 269 -5.32 13.45 -4.31
N ASN A 270 -5.16 13.15 -3.01
CA ASN A 270 -5.15 14.16 -1.95
C ASN A 270 -3.80 14.90 -1.83
N VAL A 271 -2.68 14.28 -2.22
CA VAL A 271 -1.39 14.98 -2.34
C VAL A 271 -1.44 15.98 -3.50
N ASP A 272 -2.14 15.66 -4.60
CA ASP A 272 -2.31 16.56 -5.76
C ASP A 272 -3.03 17.87 -5.41
N THR A 273 -4.05 17.85 -4.55
CA THR A 273 -4.78 19.06 -4.15
C THR A 273 -3.94 19.96 -3.24
N SER A 274 -3.03 19.38 -2.44
CA SER A 274 -2.13 20.15 -1.57
C SER A 274 -0.94 20.80 -2.31
N LEU A 275 -0.56 20.29 -3.48
CA LEU A 275 0.52 20.86 -4.30
C LEU A 275 0.03 21.91 -5.31
N GLN A 276 -1.29 22.11 -5.41
CA GLN A 276 -1.92 23.12 -6.28
C GLN A 276 -2.42 24.36 -5.53
N ALA A 277 -2.24 24.41 -4.20
CA ALA A 277 -2.45 25.58 -3.35
C ALA A 277 -1.10 26.24 -3.03
#